data_AF-A0A1B2IYH4-F1
#
_entry.id   AF-A0A1B2IYH4-F1
#
_cell.length_a   1.000
_cell.length_b   1.000
_cell.length_c   1.000
_cell.angle_alpha   90.00
_cell.angle_beta   90.00
_cell.angle_gamma   90.00
#
_symmetry.space_group_name_H-M   'P 1'
#
loop_
_entity.id
_entity.type
_entity.pdbx_description
1 polymer ?
#
loop_
_entity_poly.entity_id
_entity_poly.type
_entity_poly.pdbx_seq_one_letter_code
_entity_poly.pdbx_strand_id
1 'polypeptide(L)'
;MSPSYLSRIFKKILDVNFIDYVNYRKIAVASEKLALSKLPINYIANQIGFQQTSYFTKIFKQRTGLTPSEYRHQNTSIQKIFTIHRDITWQESDTVFDVSKRYFQKNDIAYFSQPVNGYPYFNNISNLADSTGSRGWIYTVDCKQPTVPSSAVSIKGKSVVQWIYTAFAN
;
A
#
# COMPACT_ATOMS: atom_id res chain seq x y z
N MET A 1 -24.68 15.28 -11.07
CA MET A 1 -23.54 14.70 -11.82
C MET A 1 -23.78 13.22 -12.01
N SER A 2 -23.69 12.69 -13.23
CA SER A 2 -23.84 11.24 -13.44
C SER A 2 -22.57 10.48 -13.00
N PRO A 3 -22.68 9.26 -12.45
CA PRO A 3 -21.53 8.43 -12.09
C PRO A 3 -20.55 8.18 -13.25
N SER A 4 -21.08 8.09 -14.47
CA SER A 4 -20.29 7.91 -15.69
C SER A 4 -19.44 9.15 -16.03
N TYR A 5 -19.99 10.35 -15.82
CA TYR A 5 -19.25 11.59 -16.05
C TYR A 5 -18.11 11.77 -15.03
N LEU A 6 -18.38 11.51 -13.75
CA LEU A 6 -17.36 11.52 -12.71
C LEU A 6 -16.25 10.52 -13.01
N SER A 7 -16.61 9.29 -13.39
CA SER A 7 -15.62 8.25 -13.73
C SER A 7 -14.72 8.66 -14.89
N ARG A 8 -15.27 9.33 -15.92
CA ARG A 8 -14.52 9.80 -17.09
C ARG A 8 -13.55 10.92 -16.72
N ILE A 9 -13.99 11.89 -15.93
CA ILE A 9 -13.12 12.97 -15.43
C ILE A 9 -12.02 12.41 -14.54
N PHE A 10 -12.39 11.53 -13.59
CA PHE A 10 -11.45 10.94 -12.65
C PHE A 10 -10.34 10.16 -13.37
N LYS A 11 -10.72 9.36 -14.38
CA LYS A 11 -9.74 8.65 -15.21
C LYS A 11 -8.88 9.61 -16.04
N LYS A 12 -9.42 10.73 -16.53
CA LYS A 12 -8.63 11.73 -17.27
C LYS A 12 -7.59 12.44 -16.39
N ILE A 13 -7.93 12.74 -15.14
CA ILE A 13 -7.08 13.51 -14.22
C ILE A 13 -6.07 12.61 -13.49
N LEU A 14 -6.52 11.45 -13.00
CA LEU A 14 -5.72 10.60 -12.11
C LEU A 14 -5.21 9.33 -12.77
N ASP A 15 -5.56 9.11 -14.03
CA ASP A 15 -5.21 7.92 -14.81
C ASP A 15 -5.58 6.58 -14.13
N VAL A 16 -6.61 6.60 -13.28
CA VAL A 16 -7.18 5.41 -12.64
C VAL A 16 -8.70 5.49 -12.64
N ASN A 17 -9.39 4.35 -12.72
CA ASN A 17 -10.84 4.33 -12.62
C ASN A 17 -11.27 4.64 -11.17
N PHE A 18 -12.35 5.40 -10.98
CA PHE A 18 -12.83 5.79 -9.65
C PHE A 18 -13.12 4.58 -8.74
N ILE A 19 -13.78 3.54 -9.27
CA ILE A 19 -14.11 2.33 -8.50
C ILE A 19 -12.82 1.59 -8.10
N ASP A 20 -11.87 1.48 -9.03
CA ASP A 20 -10.57 0.87 -8.74
C ASP A 20 -9.80 1.65 -7.68
N TYR A 21 -9.76 2.98 -7.80
CA TYR A 21 -9.11 3.86 -6.83
C TYR A 21 -9.68 3.67 -5.41
N VAL A 22 -11.00 3.68 -5.28
CA VAL A 22 -11.67 3.46 -3.98
C VAL A 22 -11.36 2.06 -3.45
N ASN A 23 -11.44 1.04 -4.31
CA ASN A 23 -11.15 -0.33 -3.91
C ASN A 23 -9.69 -0.51 -3.48
N TYR A 24 -8.70 0.02 -4.20
CA TYR A 24 -7.30 -0.05 -3.79
C TYR A 24 -7.08 0.54 -2.41
N ARG A 25 -7.68 1.70 -2.12
CA ARG A 25 -7.59 2.33 -0.79
C ARG A 25 -8.24 1.47 0.29
N LYS A 26 -9.44 0.93 0.05
CA LYS A 26 -10.12 0.04 0.99
C LYS A 26 -9.33 -1.24 1.26
N ILE A 27 -8.80 -1.87 0.20
CA ILE A 27 -8.03 -3.11 0.31
C ILE A 27 -6.70 -2.87 1.03
N ALA A 28 -6.01 -1.75 0.79
CA ALA A 28 -4.80 -1.41 1.55
C ALA A 28 -5.05 -1.33 3.07
N VAL A 29 -6.14 -0.66 3.48
CA VAL A 29 -6.57 -0.61 4.89
C VAL A 29 -6.96 -1.99 5.41
N ALA A 30 -7.61 -2.81 4.59
CA ALA A 30 -7.95 -4.18 4.96
C ALA A 30 -6.70 -5.04 5.19
N SER A 31 -5.72 -4.97 4.29
CA SER A 31 -4.42 -5.66 4.39
C SER A 31 -3.71 -5.30 5.69
N GLU A 32 -3.71 -4.01 6.04
CA GLU A 32 -3.14 -3.52 7.30
C GLU A 32 -3.84 -4.13 8.52
N LYS A 33 -5.18 -4.09 8.55
CA LYS A 33 -5.95 -4.69 9.65
C LYS A 33 -5.79 -6.21 9.72
N LEU A 34 -5.68 -6.89 8.57
CA LEU A 34 -5.52 -8.34 8.50
C LEU A 34 -4.14 -8.78 9.01
N ALA A 35 -3.09 -8.01 8.73
CA ALA A 35 -1.73 -8.30 9.15
C ALA A 35 -1.49 -7.95 10.63
N LEU A 36 -2.01 -6.81 11.09
CA LEU A 36 -1.68 -6.25 12.41
C LEU A 36 -2.72 -6.56 13.51
N SER A 37 -3.82 -7.25 13.19
CA SER A 37 -4.86 -7.56 14.17
C SER A 37 -5.48 -8.95 13.98
N LYS A 38 -6.17 -9.41 15.02
CA LYS A 38 -6.95 -10.67 15.02
C LYS A 38 -8.43 -10.46 14.74
N LEU A 39 -8.83 -9.26 14.27
CA LEU A 39 -10.24 -8.93 14.04
C LEU A 39 -10.89 -9.90 13.03
N PRO A 40 -12.15 -10.31 13.20
CA PRO A 40 -12.84 -11.16 12.24
C PRO A 40 -12.89 -10.55 10.82
N ILE A 41 -12.77 -11.39 9.79
CA ILE A 41 -12.72 -10.94 8.38
C ILE A 41 -14.00 -10.19 7.98
N ASN A 42 -15.16 -10.68 8.41
CA ASN A 42 -16.45 -10.02 8.21
C ASN A 42 -16.52 -8.64 8.89
N TYR A 43 -15.95 -8.51 10.09
CA TYR A 43 -15.87 -7.23 10.79
C TYR A 43 -15.00 -6.23 10.02
N ILE A 44 -13.82 -6.66 9.56
CA ILE A 44 -12.94 -5.82 8.72
C ILE A 44 -13.65 -5.39 7.43
N ALA A 45 -14.34 -6.31 6.75
CA ALA A 45 -15.10 -6.04 5.54
C ALA A 45 -16.18 -4.97 5.77
N ASN A 46 -16.93 -5.08 6.85
CA ASN A 46 -17.97 -4.12 7.22
C ASN A 46 -17.37 -2.73 7.51
N GLN A 47 -16.29 -2.67 8.29
CA GLN A 47 -15.63 -1.42 8.69
C GLN A 47 -15.09 -0.60 7.51
N ILE A 48 -14.64 -1.26 6.44
CA ILE A 48 -14.15 -0.58 5.23
C ILE A 48 -15.26 -0.38 4.18
N GLY A 49 -16.51 -0.65 4.55
CA GLY A 49 -17.70 -0.36 3.74
C GLY A 49 -17.96 -1.38 2.63
N PHE A 50 -17.68 -2.67 2.85
CA PHE A 50 -18.26 -3.76 2.06
C PHE A 50 -19.46 -4.34 2.80
N GLN A 51 -20.62 -4.36 2.13
CA GLN A 51 -21.86 -4.92 2.70
C GLN A 51 -21.80 -6.44 2.82
N GLN A 52 -21.19 -7.11 1.82
CA GLN A 52 -21.11 -8.56 1.75
C GLN A 52 -19.66 -9.03 1.85
N THR A 53 -19.36 -9.87 2.83
CA THR A 53 -18.02 -10.46 3.04
C THR A 53 -17.55 -11.27 1.84
N SER A 54 -18.46 -11.96 1.15
CA SER A 54 -18.16 -12.72 -0.08
C SER A 54 -17.61 -11.81 -1.20
N TYR A 55 -18.25 -10.66 -1.41
CA TYR A 55 -17.80 -9.67 -2.39
C TYR A 55 -16.46 -9.04 -1.99
N PHE A 56 -16.29 -8.72 -0.69
CA PHE A 56 -14.99 -8.29 -0.17
C PHE A 56 -13.89 -9.32 -0.46
N THR A 57 -14.10 -10.60 -0.15
CA THR A 57 -13.12 -11.66 -0.39
C THR A 57 -12.76 -11.77 -1.86
N LYS A 58 -13.74 -11.67 -2.77
CA LYS A 58 -13.52 -11.66 -4.22
C LYS A 58 -12.62 -10.49 -4.64
N ILE A 59 -12.95 -9.27 -4.21
CA ILE A 59 -12.17 -8.07 -4.57
C ILE A 59 -10.78 -8.11 -3.93
N PHE A 60 -10.67 -8.51 -2.67
CA PHE A 60 -9.40 -8.63 -1.97
C PHE A 60 -8.46 -9.61 -2.70
N LYS A 61 -8.96 -10.79 -3.09
CA LYS A 61 -8.20 -11.77 -3.88
C LYS A 61 -7.81 -11.23 -5.25
N GLN A 62 -8.71 -10.53 -5.94
CA GLN A 62 -8.40 -9.93 -7.24
C GLN A 62 -7.25 -8.90 -7.16
N ARG A 63 -7.16 -8.14 -6.06
CA ARG A 63 -6.15 -7.07 -5.91
C ARG A 63 -4.82 -7.57 -5.35
N THR A 64 -4.86 -8.46 -4.36
CA THR A 64 -3.67 -8.95 -3.65
C THR A 64 -3.14 -10.29 -4.17
N GLY A 65 -3.96 -11.05 -4.91
CA GLY A 65 -3.67 -12.43 -5.32
C GLY A 65 -4.09 -13.49 -4.28
N LEU A 66 -4.40 -13.09 -3.05
CA LEU A 66 -4.67 -13.98 -1.92
C LEU A 66 -6.06 -13.71 -1.34
N THR A 67 -6.73 -14.73 -0.81
CA THR A 67 -7.91 -14.49 0.03
C THR A 67 -7.52 -13.76 1.32
N PRO A 68 -8.45 -13.07 2.00
CA PRO A 68 -8.16 -12.41 3.27
C PRO A 68 -7.58 -13.35 4.34
N SER A 69 -8.03 -14.62 4.34
CA SER A 69 -7.53 -15.64 5.28
C SER A 69 -6.10 -16.08 4.94
N GLU A 70 -5.81 -16.36 3.67
CA GLU A 70 -4.46 -16.69 3.20
C GLU A 70 -3.51 -15.52 3.47
N TYR A 71 -3.92 -14.29 3.17
CA TYR A 71 -3.14 -13.09 3.42
C TYR A 71 -2.77 -12.95 4.90
N ARG A 72 -3.74 -13.12 5.81
CA ARG A 72 -3.46 -13.10 7.26
C ARG A 72 -2.43 -14.16 7.66
N HIS A 73 -2.59 -15.37 7.16
CA HIS A 73 -1.72 -16.48 7.55
C HIS A 73 -0.28 -16.27 7.06
N GLN A 74 -0.10 -15.80 5.83
CA GLN A 74 1.22 -15.55 5.24
C GLN A 74 1.93 -14.32 5.83
N ASN A 75 1.18 -13.36 6.38
CA ASN A 75 1.71 -12.07 6.81
C ASN A 75 1.75 -11.90 8.34
N THR A 76 1.87 -13.00 9.09
CA THR A 76 1.94 -12.98 10.57
C THR A 76 3.23 -12.36 11.12
N SER A 77 4.29 -12.28 10.31
CA SER A 77 5.57 -11.66 10.67
C SER A 77 5.60 -10.14 10.48
N ILE A 78 4.59 -9.55 9.85
CA ILE A 78 4.49 -8.10 9.67
C ILE A 78 4.33 -7.42 11.03
N GLN A 79 5.14 -6.39 11.29
CA GLN A 79 5.06 -5.63 12.53
C GLN A 79 4.53 -4.21 12.36
N LYS A 80 4.76 -3.60 11.19
CA LYS A 80 4.38 -2.23 10.93
C LYS A 80 4.05 -2.05 9.46
N ILE A 81 2.99 -1.28 9.21
CA ILE A 81 2.63 -0.84 7.87
C ILE A 81 2.42 0.67 7.93
N PHE A 82 2.99 1.40 6.98
CA PHE A 82 2.66 2.79 6.69
C PHE A 82 1.87 2.84 5.39
N THR A 83 0.59 3.21 5.47
CA THR A 83 -0.30 3.32 4.32
C THR A 83 -0.38 4.77 3.84
N ILE A 84 0.13 5.04 2.64
CA ILE A 84 0.18 6.36 2.02
C ILE A 84 -0.87 6.42 0.90
N HIS A 85 -1.97 7.12 1.17
CA HIS A 85 -2.99 7.35 0.16
C HIS A 85 -2.57 8.47 -0.79
N ARG A 86 -2.88 8.31 -2.08
CA ARG A 86 -2.73 9.39 -3.06
C ARG A 86 -3.49 10.63 -2.59
N ASP A 87 -2.78 11.75 -2.54
CA ASP A 87 -3.34 13.08 -2.33
C ASP A 87 -3.08 14.00 -3.53
N ILE A 88 -3.57 15.24 -3.46
CA ILE A 88 -3.46 16.24 -4.53
C ILE A 88 -2.02 16.75 -4.75
N THR A 89 -1.10 16.48 -3.82
CA THR A 89 0.28 16.95 -3.90
C THR A 89 1.16 16.05 -4.79
N TRP A 90 0.66 14.87 -5.18
CA TRP A 90 1.37 13.93 -6.04
C TRP A 90 1.42 14.44 -7.49
N GLN A 91 2.62 14.77 -7.95
CA GLN A 91 2.91 15.18 -9.32
C GLN A 91 3.17 13.96 -10.20
N GLU A 92 2.79 14.01 -11.49
CA GLU A 92 2.98 12.86 -12.39
C GLU A 92 4.45 12.44 -12.57
N SER A 93 5.38 13.37 -12.38
CA SER A 93 6.83 13.13 -12.40
C SER A 93 7.35 12.44 -11.15
N ASP A 94 6.55 12.35 -10.09
CA ASP A 94 7.00 11.77 -8.83
C ASP A 94 7.14 10.25 -8.91
N THR A 95 8.07 9.76 -8.13
CA THR A 95 8.25 8.33 -7.89
C THR A 95 7.64 7.93 -6.55
N VAL A 96 7.49 6.61 -6.34
CA VAL A 96 7.07 6.07 -5.05
C VAL A 96 8.01 6.53 -3.93
N PHE A 97 9.32 6.64 -4.20
CA PHE A 97 10.28 7.16 -3.24
C PHE A 97 9.99 8.62 -2.87
N ASP A 98 9.72 9.49 -3.85
CA ASP A 98 9.50 10.92 -3.62
C ASP A 98 8.26 11.22 -2.78
N VAL A 99 7.14 10.54 -3.09
CA VAL A 99 5.89 10.70 -2.33
C VAL A 99 6.02 10.12 -0.92
N SER A 100 6.79 9.05 -0.77
CA SER A 100 7.03 8.42 0.54
C SER A 100 7.90 9.31 1.42
N LYS A 101 8.98 9.88 0.85
CA LYS A 101 9.84 10.84 1.53
C LYS A 101 9.05 12.03 2.04
N ARG A 102 8.22 12.65 1.18
CA ARG A 102 7.34 13.77 1.57
C ARG A 102 6.35 13.38 2.66
N TYR A 103 5.75 12.20 2.56
CA TYR A 103 4.84 11.70 3.58
C TYR A 103 5.53 11.57 4.94
N PHE A 104 6.73 10.99 5.00
CA PHE A 104 7.45 10.84 6.26
C PHE A 104 7.85 12.19 6.85
N GLN A 105 8.33 13.11 6.03
CA GLN A 105 8.65 14.49 6.47
C GLN A 105 7.43 15.22 7.01
N LYS A 106 6.28 15.12 6.34
CA LYS A 106 5.03 15.80 6.74
C LYS A 106 4.45 15.27 8.06
N ASN A 107 4.69 13.99 8.38
CA ASN A 107 4.16 13.34 9.58
C ASN A 107 5.20 13.22 10.70
N ASP A 108 6.34 13.92 10.60
CA ASP A 108 7.44 13.87 11.57
C ASP A 108 7.95 12.43 11.83
N ILE A 109 7.92 11.59 10.80
CA ILE A 109 8.42 10.21 10.86
C ILE A 109 9.90 10.24 10.49
N ALA A 110 10.77 9.90 11.45
CA ALA A 110 12.19 9.73 11.19
C ALA A 110 12.41 8.64 10.14
N TYR A 111 13.32 8.87 9.21
CA TYR A 111 13.72 7.84 8.24
C TYR A 111 15.20 8.02 7.90
N PHE A 112 15.83 6.91 7.52
CA PHE A 112 17.16 6.90 6.94
C PHE A 112 17.08 6.20 5.59
N SER A 113 17.78 6.75 4.60
CA SER A 113 17.85 6.17 3.26
C SER A 113 19.30 6.02 2.85
N GLN A 114 19.64 4.86 2.31
CA GLN A 114 20.97 4.56 1.78
C GLN A 114 20.87 3.98 0.37
N PRO A 115 21.88 4.17 -0.49
CA PRO A 115 21.90 3.56 -1.80
C PRO A 115 22.11 2.04 -1.68
N VAL A 116 21.22 1.26 -2.30
CA VAL A 116 21.34 -0.19 -2.46
C VAL A 116 21.31 -0.49 -3.95
N ASN A 117 22.38 -1.09 -4.48
CA ASN A 117 22.56 -1.31 -5.92
C ASN A 117 22.38 -0.05 -6.77
N GLY A 118 22.80 1.12 -6.25
CA GLY A 118 22.69 2.41 -6.94
C GLY A 118 21.32 3.10 -6.82
N TYR A 119 20.35 2.51 -6.13
CA TYR A 119 19.02 3.10 -5.94
C TYR A 119 18.78 3.49 -4.47
N PRO A 120 18.13 4.62 -4.21
CA PRO A 120 17.81 5.03 -2.84
C PRO A 120 16.76 4.09 -2.25
N TYR A 121 17.03 3.61 -1.03
CA TYR A 121 16.18 2.68 -0.32
C TYR A 121 16.07 3.10 1.15
N PHE A 122 14.85 3.06 1.70
CA PHE A 122 14.62 3.34 3.12
C PHE A 122 14.96 2.11 3.95
N ASN A 123 16.13 2.11 4.57
CA ASN A 123 16.57 1.05 5.47
C ASN A 123 16.17 1.30 6.93
N ASN A 124 15.65 2.49 7.24
CA ASN A 124 15.04 2.77 8.53
C ASN A 124 13.84 3.68 8.33
N ILE A 125 12.70 3.30 8.90
CA ILE A 125 11.52 4.16 9.01
C ILE A 125 11.03 4.07 10.46
N SER A 126 10.75 5.22 11.07
CA SER A 126 10.45 5.39 12.49
C SER A 126 11.60 4.91 13.39
N ASN A 127 11.42 3.79 14.08
CA ASN A 127 12.38 3.19 15.00
C ASN A 127 12.76 1.77 14.56
N LEU A 128 12.38 1.39 13.34
CA LEU A 128 12.58 0.05 12.78
C LEU A 128 13.62 0.14 11.67
N ALA A 129 14.82 -0.32 11.98
CA ALA A 129 15.90 -0.49 11.02
C ALA A 129 15.87 -1.88 10.41
N ASP A 130 16.38 -1.99 9.19
CA ASP A 130 16.77 -3.27 8.62
C ASP A 130 17.82 -3.92 9.52
N SER A 131 17.62 -5.20 9.78
CA SER A 131 18.59 -6.02 10.50
C SER A 131 19.22 -6.98 9.50
N THR A 132 20.53 -7.18 9.58
CA THR A 132 21.31 -8.03 8.67
C THR A 132 20.63 -9.38 8.44
N GLY A 133 19.90 -9.49 7.32
CA GLY A 133 19.27 -10.70 6.82
C GLY A 133 17.97 -11.16 7.50
N SER A 134 17.52 -10.54 8.60
CA SER A 134 16.34 -11.06 9.32
C SER A 134 15.04 -10.33 9.00
N ARG A 135 15.09 -9.00 8.86
CA ARG A 135 13.93 -8.14 8.63
C ARG A 135 14.31 -6.91 7.84
N GLY A 136 13.35 -6.42 7.06
CA GLY A 136 13.49 -5.14 6.41
C GLY A 136 12.20 -4.58 5.87
N TRP A 137 12.34 -3.44 5.21
CA TRP A 137 11.25 -2.71 4.60
C TRP A 137 11.00 -3.16 3.16
N ILE A 138 9.79 -3.64 2.89
CA ILE A 138 9.29 -3.82 1.53
C ILE A 138 8.22 -2.78 1.25
N TYR A 139 7.88 -2.61 -0.02
CA TYR A 139 6.79 -1.71 -0.40
C TYR A 139 5.85 -2.36 -1.40
N THR A 140 4.59 -1.95 -1.36
CA THR A 140 3.58 -2.32 -2.35
C THR A 140 2.95 -1.07 -2.93
N VAL A 141 2.51 -1.18 -4.18
CA VAL A 141 1.77 -0.15 -4.90
C VAL A 141 0.48 -0.78 -5.39
N ASP A 142 -0.66 -0.19 -5.03
CA ASP A 142 -1.98 -0.71 -5.39
C ASP A 142 -2.13 -2.21 -5.05
N CYS A 143 -1.68 -2.57 -3.83
CA CYS A 143 -1.76 -3.91 -3.25
C CYS A 143 -0.85 -4.99 -3.88
N LYS A 144 0.10 -4.60 -4.74
CA LYS A 144 1.09 -5.52 -5.35
C LYS A 144 2.51 -5.06 -5.08
N GLN A 145 3.42 -5.98 -4.81
CA GLN A 145 4.84 -5.69 -4.66
C GLN A 145 5.49 -5.55 -6.04
N PRO A 146 6.05 -4.38 -6.39
CA PRO A 146 6.81 -4.23 -7.63
C PRO A 146 8.17 -4.96 -7.54
N THR A 147 8.72 -5.34 -8.69
CA THR A 147 10.05 -5.98 -8.80
C THR A 147 11.19 -4.97 -8.96
N VAL A 148 10.87 -3.69 -9.12
CA VAL A 148 11.82 -2.59 -9.32
C VAL A 148 11.96 -1.77 -8.02
N PRO A 149 13.00 -0.93 -7.89
CA PRO A 149 13.16 -0.02 -6.76
C PRO A 149 12.06 1.06 -6.69
N SER A 150 11.77 1.56 -5.49
CA SER A 150 10.73 2.59 -5.29
C SER A 150 11.00 3.91 -6.04
N SER A 151 12.26 4.24 -6.34
CA SER A 151 12.64 5.39 -7.16
C SER A 151 12.43 5.17 -8.66
N ALA A 152 12.16 3.95 -9.11
CA ALA A 152 11.90 3.63 -10.52
C ALA A 152 10.40 3.50 -10.84
N VAL A 153 9.53 3.51 -9.81
CA VAL A 153 8.08 3.39 -9.99
C VAL A 153 7.44 4.78 -10.03
N SER A 154 6.88 5.16 -11.17
CA SER A 154 6.05 6.36 -11.28
C SER A 154 4.74 6.22 -10.50
N ILE A 155 4.30 7.30 -9.87
CA ILE A 155 3.01 7.36 -9.16
C ILE A 155 1.82 7.62 -10.09
N LYS A 156 2.03 7.85 -11.39
CA LYS A 156 0.95 8.10 -12.33
C LYS A 156 -0.03 6.91 -12.36
N GLY A 157 -1.33 7.19 -12.22
CA GLY A 157 -2.35 6.15 -12.16
C GLY A 157 -2.36 5.32 -10.86
N LYS A 158 -1.53 5.64 -9.86
CA LYS A 158 -1.42 4.88 -8.60
C LYS A 158 -2.27 5.49 -7.51
N SER A 159 -2.92 4.64 -6.71
CA SER A 159 -3.91 5.05 -5.70
C SER A 159 -3.37 5.00 -4.29
N VAL A 160 -2.51 4.02 -3.99
CA VAL A 160 -1.98 3.80 -2.65
C VAL A 160 -0.59 3.16 -2.70
N VAL A 161 0.27 3.57 -1.77
CA VAL A 161 1.57 2.97 -1.49
C VAL A 161 1.55 2.45 -0.06
N GLN A 162 2.08 1.26 0.20
CA GLN A 162 2.28 0.76 1.56
C GLN A 162 3.74 0.38 1.77
N TRP A 163 4.35 0.90 2.83
CA TRP A 163 5.62 0.42 3.34
C TRP A 163 5.38 -0.58 4.46
N ILE A 164 5.96 -1.77 4.36
CA ILE A 164 5.68 -2.91 5.22
C ILE A 164 6.99 -3.38 5.82
N TYR A 165 7.08 -3.41 7.15
CA TYR A 165 8.20 -4.00 7.87
C TYR A 165 7.88 -5.45 8.23
N THR A 166 8.66 -6.36 7.66
CA THR A 166 8.43 -7.81 7.79
C THR A 166 9.75 -8.57 7.85
N ALA A 167 9.68 -9.82 8.29
CA ALA A 167 10.79 -10.75 8.18
C ALA A 167 10.94 -11.26 6.76
N PHE A 168 12.19 -11.41 6.30
CA PHE A 168 12.45 -12.11 5.06
C PHE A 168 12.09 -13.59 5.27
N ALA A 169 11.30 -14.16 4.35
CA ALA A 169 11.04 -15.59 4.36
C ALA A 169 12.36 -16.30 4.00
N ASN A 170 12.83 -17.19 4.88
CA ASN A 170 13.92 -18.11 4.59
C ASN A 170 13.57 -19.04 3.43
#